data_AF-A0AB34ILC4-F1
#
_entry.id   AF-A0AB34ILC4-F1
#
_cell.length_a   1.000
_cell.length_b   1.000
_cell.length_c   1.000
_cell.angle_alpha   90.00
_cell.angle_beta   90.00
_cell.angle_gamma   90.00
#
_symmetry.space_group_name_H-M   'P 1'
#
loop_
_entity.id
_entity.type
_entity.pdbx_description
1 polymer ?
#
loop_
_entity_poly.entity_id
_entity_poly.type
_entity_poly.pdbx_seq_one_letter_code
_entity_poly.pdbx_strand_id
1 'polypeptide(L)' 'MLAVGRHSKFLLLAASEAERSQLEIKHGALLVRGGKIVGAGHNSDRSRLCGMPGGIANTISLHSEVAAIHDAQSWVLRA' A
#
# COMPACT_ATOMS: atom_id res chain seq x y z
N MET A 1 -29.83 8.71 -1.79
CA MET A 1 -28.49 8.09 -1.68
C MET A 1 -27.53 8.96 -2.47
N LEU A 2 -26.66 9.73 -1.82
CA LEU A 2 -25.74 10.64 -2.52
C LEU A 2 -24.77 9.81 -3.36
N ALA A 3 -24.58 10.18 -4.63
CA ALA A 3 -23.65 9.50 -5.52
C ALA A 3 -22.22 9.66 -4.97
N VAL A 4 -21.64 8.56 -4.51
CA VAL A 4 -20.25 8.52 -4.06
C VAL A 4 -19.35 8.76 -5.27
N GLY A 5 -18.65 9.89 -5.27
CA GLY A 5 -17.74 10.29 -6.36
C GLY A 5 -16.66 9.24 -6.61
N ARG A 6 -16.09 9.21 -7.82
CA ARG A 6 -15.04 8.24 -8.20
C ARG A 6 -13.84 8.25 -7.24
N HIS A 7 -13.42 9.43 -6.78
CA HIS A 7 -12.35 9.55 -5.79
C HIS A 7 -12.68 8.85 -4.46
N SER A 8 -13.91 9.05 -3.96
CA SER A 8 -14.37 8.41 -2.73
C SER A 8 -14.39 6.88 -2.85
N LYS A 9 -14.67 6.32 -4.03
CA LYS A 9 -14.55 4.87 -4.26
C LYS A 9 -13.10 4.38 -4.10
N PHE A 10 -12.13 5.10 -4.67
CA PHE A 10 -10.72 4.74 -4.50
C PHE A 10 -10.25 4.90 -3.06
N LEU A 11 -10.70 5.94 -2.35
CA LEU A 11 -10.38 6.13 -0.93
C LEU A 11 -10.95 4.99 -0.06
N LEU A 12 -12.19 4.55 -0.32
CA LEU A 12 -12.78 3.41 0.39
C LEU A 12 -12.00 2.11 0.14
N LEU A 13 -11.54 1.90 -1.10
CA LEU A 13 -10.71 0.75 -1.43
C LEU A 13 -9.31 0.83 -0.79
N ALA A 14 -8.71 2.02 -0.72
CA ALA A 14 -7.45 2.22 -0.01
C ALA A 14 -7.60 1.97 1.49
N ALA A 15 -8.71 2.40 2.09
CA ALA A 15 -9.04 2.09 3.48
C ALA A 15 -9.23 0.56 3.68
N SER A 16 -9.92 -0.12 2.76
CA SER A 16 -10.05 -1.58 2.79
C SER A 16 -8.70 -2.30 2.66
N GLU A 17 -7.77 -1.76 1.88
CA GLU A 17 -6.42 -2.30 1.78
C GLU A 17 -5.65 -2.08 3.10
N ALA A 18 -5.82 -0.92 3.75
CA ALA A 18 -5.21 -0.62 5.05
C ALA A 18 -5.59 -1.65 6.12
N GLU A 19 -6.83 -2.16 6.12
CA GLU A 19 -7.28 -3.17 7.09
C GLU A 19 -6.49 -4.48 7.06
N ARG A 20 -5.76 -4.75 5.97
CA ARG A 20 -4.88 -5.92 5.83
C ARG A 20 -3.55 -5.78 6.57
N SER A 21 -3.21 -4.57 7.00
CA SER A 21 -2.01 -4.31 7.80
C SER A 21 -2.14 -4.89 9.21
N GLN A 22 -1.05 -5.52 9.69
CA GLN A 22 -0.93 -6.00 11.07
C GLN A 22 -0.26 -4.98 12.00
N LEU A 23 0.11 -3.80 11.48
CA LEU A 23 0.72 -2.75 12.30
C LEU A 23 -0.35 -1.98 13.08
N GLU A 24 0.06 -1.36 14.20
CA GLU A 24 -0.83 -0.55 15.05
C GLU A 24 -1.47 0.60 14.27
N ILE A 25 -0.64 1.34 13.51
CA ILE A 25 -1.12 2.37 12.59
C ILE A 25 -1.19 1.77 11.19
N LYS A 26 -2.41 1.63 10.67
CA LYS A 26 -2.68 0.99 9.39
C LYS A 26 -2.71 2.01 8.25
N HIS A 27 -1.97 1.72 7.19
CA HIS A 27 -1.96 2.51 5.97
C HIS A 27 -2.23 1.61 4.77
N GLY A 28 -3.02 2.11 3.83
CA GLY A 28 -3.31 1.48 2.55
C GLY A 28 -3.13 2.49 1.42
N ALA A 29 -2.66 2.02 0.28
CA ALA A 29 -2.40 2.83 -0.90
C ALA A 29 -2.84 2.12 -2.17
N LEU A 30 -3.27 2.89 -3.15
CA LEU A 30 -3.62 2.42 -4.48
C LEU A 30 -2.88 3.23 -5.53
N LEU A 31 -2.38 2.56 -6.56
CA LEU A 31 -1.87 3.19 -7.76
C LEU A 31 -2.95 3.12 -8.84
N VAL A 32 -3.35 4.28 -9.39
CA VAL A 32 -4.44 4.37 -10.37
C VAL A 32 -3.93 5.01 -11.66
N ARG A 33 -4.14 4.34 -12.80
CA ARG A 33 -3.78 4.83 -14.14
C ARG A 33 -4.95 4.62 -15.10
N GLY A 34 -5.35 5.68 -15.81
CA GLY A 34 -6.49 5.60 -16.76
C GLY A 34 -7.81 5.18 -16.11
N GLY A 35 -8.00 5.48 -14.82
CA GLY A 35 -9.18 5.07 -14.05
C GLY A 35 -9.18 3.61 -13.59
N LYS A 36 -8.10 2.86 -13.81
CA LYS A 36 -7.93 1.47 -13.35
C LYS A 36 -6.91 1.43 -12.21
N ILE A 37 -7.17 0.58 -11.21
CA ILE A 37 -6.18 0.26 -10.18
C ILE A 37 -5.15 -0.66 -10.81
N VAL A 38 -3.89 -0.25 -10.80
CA VAL A 38 -2.75 -0.98 -11.38
C VAL A 38 -1.81 -1.54 -10.31
N GLY A 39 -2.00 -1.13 -9.06
CA GLY A 39 -1.38 -1.77 -7.90
C GLY A 39 -2.05 -1.33 -6.60
N ALA A 40 -1.92 -2.17 -5.58
CA ALA A 40 -2.41 -1.91 -4.23
C ALA A 40 -1.39 -2.37 -3.18
N GLY A 41 -1.37 -1.73 -2.02
CA GLY A 41 -0.47 -2.12 -0.95
C GLY A 41 -0.85 -1.56 0.40
N HIS A 42 -0.45 -2.26 1.45
CA HIS A 42 -0.57 -1.86 2.84
C HIS A 42 0.80 -1.84 3.51
N ASN A 43 0.93 -1.05 4.57
CA ASN A 43 2.16 -1.03 5.34
C ASN A 43 2.36 -2.37 6.08
N SER A 44 3.61 -2.80 6.23
CA SER A 44 3.94 -4.03 6.95
C SER A 44 5.31 -3.93 7.60
N ASP A 45 5.57 -4.82 8.56
CA ASP A 45 6.88 -5.05 9.17
C ASP A 45 7.87 -5.76 8.23
N ARG A 46 7.42 -6.16 7.03
CA ARG A 46 8.25 -6.81 6.02
C ARG A 46 9.29 -5.84 5.48
N SER A 47 10.45 -5.85 6.13
CA SER A 47 11.61 -5.09 5.72
C SER A 47 12.74 -6.04 5.32
N ARG A 48 13.55 -5.64 4.33
CA ARG A 48 14.82 -6.32 4.01
C ARG A 48 15.84 -6.26 5.16
N LEU A 49 15.55 -5.45 6.19
CA LEU A 49 16.35 -5.31 7.40
C LEU A 49 15.87 -6.21 8.54
N CYS A 50 14.73 -6.92 8.37
CA CYS A 50 14.26 -7.88 9.35
C CYS A 50 15.27 -9.04 9.43
N GLY A 51 15.90 -9.22 10.60
CA GLY A 51 16.90 -10.26 10.84
C GLY A 51 18.37 -9.84 10.64
N MET A 52 18.65 -8.56 10.36
CA MET A 52 20.04 -8.06 10.34
C MET A 52 20.57 -7.87 11.78
N PRO A 53 21.83 -8.23 12.08
CA PRO A 53 22.43 -7.95 13.39
C PRO A 53 22.43 -6.43 13.67
N GLY A 54 21.83 -6.02 14.78
CA GLY A 54 21.62 -4.59 15.10
C GLY A 54 20.40 -3.95 14.44
N GLY A 55 19.64 -4.70 13.65
CA GLY A 55 18.32 -4.29 13.16
C GLY A 55 17.34 -4.22 14.35
N ILE A 56 16.79 -3.04 14.59
CA ILE A 56 15.75 -2.89 15.59
C ILE A 56 14.47 -3.49 15.00
N ALA A 57 14.11 -4.69 15.46
CA ALA A 57 12.85 -5.31 15.09
C ALA A 57 11.69 -4.35 15.42
N ASN A 58 10.71 -4.27 14.53
CA ASN A 58 9.48 -3.49 14.71
C ASN A 58 9.62 -1.95 14.74
N THR A 59 10.77 -1.36 14.40
CA THR A 59 10.86 0.11 14.16
C THR A 59 10.91 0.51 12.70
N ILE A 60 11.04 -0.47 11.80
CA ILE A 60 11.13 -0.24 10.36
C ILE A 60 9.93 -0.91 9.71
N SER A 61 9.16 -0.14 8.95
CA SER A 61 8.06 -0.65 8.14
C SER A 61 8.31 -0.42 6.66
N LEU A 62 7.83 -1.33 5.83
CA LEU A 62 7.57 -1.03 4.43
C LEU A 62 6.30 -0.21 4.37
N HIS A 63 6.37 0.99 3.81
CA HIS A 63 5.19 1.82 3.65
C HIS A 63 4.28 1.31 2.53
N SER A 64 2.98 1.63 2.64
CA SER A 64 1.94 1.18 1.72
C SER A 64 2.14 1.66 0.28
N GLU A 65 2.71 2.86 0.08
CA GLU A 65 2.98 3.42 -1.24
C GLU A 65 4.02 2.60 -1.99
N VAL A 66 5.08 2.20 -1.29
CA VAL A 66 6.15 1.36 -1.85
C VAL A 66 5.62 -0.03 -2.17
N ALA A 67 4.78 -0.59 -1.29
CA ALA A 67 4.10 -1.87 -1.55
C ALA A 67 3.22 -1.79 -2.81
N ALA A 68 2.44 -0.72 -2.98
CA ALA A 68 1.60 -0.51 -4.16
C ALA A 68 2.41 -0.33 -5.46
N ILE A 69 3.56 0.35 -5.40
CA ILE A 69 4.49 0.48 -6.53
C ILE A 69 5.08 -0.88 -6.90
N HIS A 70 5.50 -1.66 -5.90
CA HIS A 70 6.05 -2.99 -6.12
C HIS A 70 5.04 -3.94 -6.76
N ASP A 71 3.78 -3.92 -6.31
CA ASP A 71 2.67 -4.67 -6.94
C ASP A 71 2.45 -4.20 -8.40
N ALA A 72 2.53 -2.90 -8.64
CA ALA A 72 2.43 -2.29 -9.97
C ALA A 72 3.72 -2.37 -10.81
N GLN A 73 4.74 -3.16 -10.44
CA GLN A 73 6.07 -3.12 -11.10
C GLN A 73 5.99 -3.26 -12.62
N SER A 74 5.09 -4.11 -13.12
CA SER A 74 4.92 -4.36 -14.56
C SER A 74 4.33 -3.17 -15.30
N TRP A 75 3.60 -2.29 -14.60
CA TRP A 75 3.06 -1.05 -15.13
C TRP A 75 4.02 0.13 -15.03
N VAL A 76 4.85 0.15 -13.98
CA VAL A 76 5.84 1.20 -13.73
C VAL A 76 7.05 1.05 -14.64
N LEU A 77 7.58 -0.16 -14.80
CA LEU A 77 8.80 -0.42 -15.58
C LEU A 77 8.56 -0.48 -17.09
N ARG A 78 7.29 -0.45 -17.52
CA ARG A 78 6.88 -0.40 -18.94
C ARG A 78 6.39 1.00 -19.35
N ALA A 79 6.66 2.02 -18.54
CA ALA A 79 6.27 3.40 -18.78
C ALA A 79 7.11 4.07 -19.87
#